data_AF-A0A960MXK3-F1
#
_entry.id   AF-A0A960MXK3-F1
#
_cell.length_a   1.000
_cell.length_b   1.000
_cell.length_c   1.000
_cell.angle_alpha   90.00
_cell.angle_beta   90.00
_cell.angle_gamma   90.00
#
_symmetry.space_group_name_H-M   'P 1'
#
loop_
_entity.id
_entity.type
_entity.pdbx_description
1 polymer ?
#
loop_
_entity_poly.entity_id
_entity_poly.type
_entity_poly.pdbx_seq_one_letter_code
_entity_poly.pdbx_strand_id
1 'polypeptide(L)'
;RDSNGWAEEHETLCKIAVHSTDSGGAPVAIDLLGLEKTQLISLLKTRLISEEGGNLVFTVATMRFWFAMAALNDGLVAAADLADDRDRARNWVQPLAIFTATKAFPKSQPFLERLAARHPVIAAQIVADSTVKLGAGISRNEAELRVLESQTQICLRSWLAGIGPLASLTKFTDRRGDLLEIRASSTGTMTEIDFMRPGDPKPQLYTIFREAVGPAAIWRRSLELTAGDVKKFVENVPLHQLDEQLLHEDLWNRIAGFVEGARWFGSHVEWDQVDRILSIDRAIAAAVERFRSLYPDGFPSPHPPADTPTEPTSWIPNFFTAETALAKATSIYEMALSVYQRIARSYFPNFADDLRHSAWWPCRMVGVVVRHESKTSDRTDWSVTYHCEPVENDAEIGVEFISGSDEDYLEMTDPEALHARARLMRPHSPHGYWGASDALRFHNSHPATELVRNWLLSDLRDAGCTP
;
A
#
# COMPACT_ATOMS: atom_id res chain seq x y z
N ARG A 1 -24.69 -32.24 30.07
CA ARG A 1 -24.99 -31.80 28.68
C ARG A 1 -24.76 -33.01 27.81
N ASP A 2 -25.79 -33.52 27.17
CA ASP A 2 -25.62 -34.64 26.21
C ASP A 2 -24.72 -34.18 25.07
N SER A 3 -23.75 -35.01 24.70
CA SER A 3 -22.75 -34.69 23.67
C SER A 3 -23.38 -34.31 22.32
N ASN A 4 -24.58 -34.82 22.04
CA ASN A 4 -25.28 -34.57 20.78
C ASN A 4 -25.89 -33.16 20.70
N GLY A 5 -26.40 -32.61 21.81
CA GLY A 5 -27.02 -31.29 21.81
C GLY A 5 -26.01 -30.17 21.53
N TRP A 6 -24.79 -30.31 22.06
CA TRP A 6 -23.73 -29.33 21.78
C TRP A 6 -23.23 -29.37 20.34
N ALA A 7 -23.19 -30.55 19.70
CA ALA A 7 -22.73 -30.66 18.31
C ALA A 7 -23.66 -29.89 17.35
N GLU A 8 -24.98 -30.01 17.55
CA GLU A 8 -25.98 -29.31 16.76
C GLU A 8 -25.97 -27.79 17.03
N GLU A 9 -25.83 -27.38 18.30
CA GLU A 9 -25.66 -25.98 18.68
C GLU A 9 -24.39 -25.39 18.06
N HIS A 10 -23.27 -26.12 18.09
CA HIS A 10 -21.99 -25.71 17.53
C HIS A 10 -22.07 -25.51 16.01
N GLU A 11 -22.63 -26.49 15.28
CA GLU A 11 -22.80 -26.37 13.84
C GLU A 11 -23.67 -25.15 13.48
N THR A 12 -24.74 -24.91 14.24
CA THR A 12 -25.61 -23.75 14.02
C THR A 12 -24.90 -22.43 14.31
N LEU A 13 -24.11 -22.35 15.39
CA LEU A 13 -23.29 -21.18 15.69
C LEU A 13 -22.25 -20.92 14.59
N CYS A 14 -21.65 -21.96 14.02
CA CYS A 14 -20.78 -21.85 12.85
C CYS A 14 -21.52 -21.25 11.64
N LYS A 15 -22.73 -21.72 11.32
CA LYS A 15 -23.55 -21.16 10.22
C LYS A 15 -23.88 -19.68 10.44
N ILE A 16 -24.30 -19.30 11.65
CA ILE A 16 -24.54 -17.89 12.01
C ILE A 16 -23.26 -17.07 11.82
N ALA A 17 -22.12 -17.58 12.27
CA ALA A 17 -20.84 -16.90 12.14
C ALA A 17 -20.39 -16.72 10.68
N VAL A 18 -20.64 -17.71 9.83
CA VAL A 18 -20.38 -17.62 8.38
C VAL A 18 -21.23 -16.51 7.76
N HIS A 19 -22.55 -16.53 7.94
CA HIS A 19 -23.44 -15.51 7.36
C HIS A 19 -23.13 -14.10 7.86
N SER A 20 -22.90 -13.95 9.17
CA SER A 20 -22.55 -12.66 9.75
C SER A 20 -21.20 -12.18 9.23
N THR A 21 -20.20 -13.07 9.10
CA THR A 21 -18.88 -12.71 8.57
C THR A 21 -18.95 -12.35 7.10
N ASP A 22 -19.61 -13.16 6.26
CA ASP A 22 -19.80 -12.84 4.83
C ASP A 22 -20.45 -11.46 4.63
N SER A 23 -21.28 -11.02 5.57
CA SER A 23 -21.97 -9.72 5.57
C SER A 23 -21.23 -8.61 6.34
N GLY A 24 -19.91 -8.72 6.54
CA GLY A 24 -19.11 -7.69 7.22
C GLY A 24 -19.40 -7.53 8.72
N GLY A 25 -20.01 -8.53 9.36
CA GLY A 25 -20.42 -8.52 10.76
C GLY A 25 -21.88 -8.12 11.01
N ALA A 26 -22.71 -8.04 9.96
CA ALA A 26 -24.12 -7.73 10.11
C ALA A 26 -24.90 -8.80 10.92
N PRO A 27 -26.02 -8.43 11.56
CA PRO A 27 -26.97 -9.37 12.15
C PRO A 27 -27.49 -10.40 11.14
N VAL A 28 -27.81 -11.61 11.59
CA VAL A 28 -28.32 -12.70 10.74
C VAL A 28 -29.79 -12.92 11.00
N ALA A 29 -30.64 -12.81 9.98
CA ALA A 29 -32.06 -13.03 10.13
C ALA A 29 -32.38 -14.47 10.57
N ILE A 30 -33.31 -14.64 11.53
CA ILE A 30 -33.64 -15.96 12.10
C ILE A 30 -34.28 -16.87 11.04
N ASP A 31 -35.08 -16.31 10.14
CA ASP A 31 -35.78 -17.02 9.07
C ASP A 31 -34.81 -17.64 8.05
N LEU A 32 -33.69 -16.98 7.76
CA LEU A 32 -32.63 -17.47 6.87
C LEU A 32 -32.06 -18.82 7.33
N LEU A 33 -32.05 -19.07 8.64
CA LEU A 33 -31.44 -20.26 9.25
C LEU A 33 -32.42 -21.43 9.39
N GLY A 34 -33.73 -21.20 9.17
CA GLY A 34 -34.75 -22.25 9.27
C GLY A 34 -34.84 -22.91 10.65
N LEU A 35 -34.52 -22.18 11.72
CA LEU A 35 -34.43 -22.74 13.08
C LEU A 35 -35.82 -23.02 13.67
N GLU A 36 -35.96 -24.19 14.29
CA GLU A 36 -37.11 -24.46 15.15
C GLU A 36 -37.06 -23.61 16.42
N LYS A 37 -38.23 -23.29 16.98
CA LYS A 37 -38.35 -22.48 18.22
C LYS A 37 -37.55 -23.09 19.39
N THR A 38 -37.49 -24.42 19.48
CA THR A 38 -36.73 -25.16 20.49
C THR A 38 -35.22 -24.98 20.32
N GLN A 39 -34.72 -25.07 19.09
CA GLN A 39 -33.31 -24.80 18.74
C GLN A 39 -32.93 -23.36 19.05
N LEU A 40 -33.76 -22.39 18.66
CA LEU A 40 -33.55 -20.96 18.95
C LEU A 40 -33.45 -20.71 20.46
N ILE A 41 -34.38 -21.25 21.25
CA ILE A 41 -34.34 -21.13 22.72
C ILE A 41 -33.05 -21.74 23.29
N SER A 42 -32.58 -22.87 22.74
CA SER A 42 -31.33 -23.50 23.20
C SER A 42 -30.12 -22.62 22.90
N LEU A 43 -30.02 -22.08 21.68
CA LEU A 43 -28.95 -21.17 21.27
C LEU A 43 -28.91 -19.90 22.13
N LEU A 44 -30.06 -19.27 22.41
CA LEU A 44 -30.12 -18.08 23.25
C LEU A 44 -29.69 -18.36 24.70
N LYS A 45 -29.93 -19.58 25.22
CA LYS A 45 -29.44 -19.99 26.55
C LYS A 45 -27.91 -20.06 26.64
N THR A 46 -27.21 -20.20 25.52
CA THR A 46 -25.73 -20.19 25.51
C THR A 46 -25.16 -18.82 25.86
N ARG A 47 -25.92 -17.73 25.65
CA ARG A 47 -25.49 -16.32 25.77
C ARG A 47 -24.34 -15.92 24.85
N LEU A 48 -23.99 -16.77 23.88
CA LEU A 48 -23.03 -16.44 22.83
C LEU A 48 -23.66 -15.57 21.74
N ILE A 49 -24.99 -15.64 21.61
CA ILE A 49 -25.79 -14.83 20.70
C ILE A 49 -26.98 -14.19 21.45
N SER A 50 -27.45 -13.05 20.96
CA SER A 50 -28.67 -12.36 21.35
C SER A 50 -29.63 -12.25 20.15
N GLU A 51 -30.93 -12.10 20.45
CA GLU A 51 -31.95 -11.76 19.45
C GLU A 51 -32.25 -10.26 19.49
N GLU A 52 -32.16 -9.60 18.34
CA GLU A 52 -32.41 -8.17 18.17
C GLU A 52 -33.26 -7.94 16.92
N GLY A 53 -34.53 -7.56 17.10
CA GLY A 53 -35.43 -7.23 16.00
C GLY A 53 -35.62 -8.35 14.97
N GLY A 54 -35.66 -9.62 15.41
CA GLY A 54 -35.78 -10.78 14.52
C GLY A 54 -34.45 -11.27 13.91
N ASN A 55 -33.32 -10.71 14.35
CA ASN A 55 -31.98 -11.12 13.93
C ASN A 55 -31.17 -11.68 15.09
N LEU A 56 -30.20 -12.53 14.77
CA LEU A 56 -29.21 -13.05 15.70
C LEU A 56 -27.90 -12.29 15.56
N VAL A 57 -27.36 -11.86 16.70
CA VAL A 57 -26.09 -11.15 16.80
C VAL A 57 -25.20 -11.87 17.81
N PHE A 58 -23.91 -12.00 17.53
CA PHE A 58 -22.96 -12.48 18.54
C PHE A 58 -22.78 -11.43 19.63
N THR A 59 -22.84 -11.83 20.89
CA THR A 59 -22.69 -10.91 22.02
C THR A 59 -21.32 -10.23 22.06
N VAL A 60 -20.30 -10.85 21.47
CA VAL A 60 -18.96 -10.29 21.27
C VAL A 60 -18.43 -10.67 19.89
N ALA A 61 -17.88 -9.71 19.14
CA ALA A 61 -17.35 -9.92 17.79
C ALA A 61 -16.28 -11.02 17.73
N THR A 62 -15.43 -11.15 18.76
CA THR A 62 -14.41 -12.19 18.82
C THR A 62 -15.00 -13.61 18.78
N MET A 63 -16.17 -13.84 19.40
CA MET A 63 -16.83 -15.15 19.34
C MET A 63 -17.27 -15.49 17.93
N ARG A 64 -17.81 -14.52 17.19
CA ARG A 64 -18.11 -14.67 15.75
C ARG A 64 -16.87 -15.15 14.99
N PHE A 65 -15.71 -14.53 15.22
CA PHE A 65 -14.48 -14.93 14.54
C PHE A 65 -14.03 -16.35 14.88
N TRP A 66 -14.15 -16.77 16.15
CA TRP A 66 -13.82 -18.13 16.56
C TRP A 66 -14.73 -19.18 15.91
N PHE A 67 -16.03 -18.94 15.87
CA PHE A 67 -16.97 -19.87 15.21
C PHE A 67 -16.83 -19.85 13.68
N ALA A 68 -16.51 -18.72 13.06
CA ALA A 68 -16.18 -18.66 11.63
C ALA A 68 -14.88 -19.45 11.33
N MET A 69 -13.86 -19.34 12.18
CA MET A 69 -12.65 -20.15 12.08
C MET A 69 -12.94 -21.65 12.29
N ALA A 70 -13.82 -21.99 13.23
CA ALA A 70 -14.27 -23.37 13.42
C ALA A 70 -14.99 -23.91 12.16
N ALA A 71 -15.83 -23.10 11.52
CA ALA A 71 -16.48 -23.45 10.26
C ALA A 71 -15.46 -23.78 9.14
N LEU A 72 -14.35 -23.04 9.06
CA LEU A 72 -13.24 -23.36 8.15
C LEU A 72 -12.57 -24.69 8.50
N ASN A 73 -12.33 -24.93 9.78
CA ASN A 73 -11.72 -26.17 10.26
C ASN A 73 -12.59 -27.39 9.98
N ASP A 74 -13.90 -27.23 10.11
CA ASP A 74 -14.90 -28.31 9.96
C ASP A 74 -15.32 -28.51 8.50
N GLY A 75 -14.80 -27.68 7.58
CA GLY A 75 -15.07 -27.78 6.14
C GLY A 75 -16.43 -27.23 5.70
N LEU A 76 -17.12 -26.48 6.57
CA LEU A 76 -18.36 -25.77 6.22
C LEU A 76 -18.11 -24.61 5.24
N VAL A 77 -16.89 -24.06 5.26
CA VAL A 77 -16.40 -23.08 4.29
C VAL A 77 -15.10 -23.61 3.71
N ALA A 78 -15.00 -23.69 2.39
CA ALA A 78 -13.75 -24.03 1.74
C ALA A 78 -12.83 -22.79 1.72
N ALA A 79 -11.63 -22.91 2.28
CA ALA A 79 -10.66 -21.82 2.29
C ALA A 79 -10.22 -21.40 0.87
N ALA A 80 -10.35 -22.30 -0.11
CA ALA A 80 -10.13 -22.02 -1.52
C ALA A 80 -11.12 -20.96 -2.05
N ASP A 81 -12.40 -21.09 -1.72
CA ASP A 81 -13.46 -20.17 -2.16
C ASP A 81 -13.21 -18.75 -1.61
N LEU A 82 -12.72 -18.65 -0.37
CA LEU A 82 -12.34 -17.36 0.21
C LEU A 82 -11.16 -16.72 -0.52
N ALA A 83 -10.23 -17.50 -1.07
CA ALA A 83 -9.10 -16.95 -1.80
C ALA A 83 -9.44 -16.54 -3.25
N ASP A 84 -10.58 -17.00 -3.76
CA ASP A 84 -11.09 -16.70 -5.10
C ASP A 84 -12.10 -15.53 -5.10
N ASP A 85 -12.63 -15.15 -3.94
CA ASP A 85 -13.53 -14.00 -3.73
C ASP A 85 -12.89 -12.95 -2.81
N ARG A 86 -12.43 -11.85 -3.40
CA ARG A 86 -11.70 -10.78 -2.70
C ARG A 86 -12.52 -10.10 -1.60
N ASP A 87 -13.76 -9.75 -1.88
CA ASP A 87 -14.57 -8.98 -0.92
C ASP A 87 -14.96 -9.88 0.25
N ARG A 88 -15.26 -11.14 -0.03
CA ARG A 88 -15.43 -12.15 1.01
C ARG A 88 -14.14 -12.34 1.80
N ALA A 89 -12.98 -12.45 1.16
CA ALA A 89 -11.68 -12.59 1.84
C ALA A 89 -11.42 -11.46 2.85
N ARG A 90 -11.74 -10.21 2.50
CA ARG A 90 -11.60 -9.05 3.39
C ARG A 90 -12.44 -9.18 4.65
N ASN A 91 -13.69 -9.57 4.50
CA ASN A 91 -14.58 -9.80 5.64
C ASN A 91 -14.08 -10.94 6.56
N TRP A 92 -13.29 -11.85 6.00
CA TRP A 92 -12.72 -13.03 6.66
C TRP A 92 -11.29 -12.85 7.21
N VAL A 93 -10.68 -11.65 7.13
CA VAL A 93 -9.31 -11.42 7.61
C VAL A 93 -9.11 -11.90 9.04
N GLN A 94 -10.01 -11.54 9.97
CA GLN A 94 -9.87 -11.92 11.38
C GLN A 94 -10.02 -13.44 11.63
N PRO A 95 -11.07 -14.14 11.13
CA PRO A 95 -11.13 -15.60 11.21
C PRO A 95 -9.92 -16.30 10.57
N LEU A 96 -9.43 -15.83 9.43
CA LEU A 96 -8.26 -16.40 8.74
C LEU A 96 -6.96 -16.16 9.50
N ALA A 97 -6.81 -15.01 10.18
CA ALA A 97 -5.68 -14.75 11.06
C ALA A 97 -5.65 -15.72 12.25
N ILE A 98 -6.81 -15.94 12.90
CA ILE A 98 -6.95 -16.93 13.98
C ILE A 98 -6.66 -18.35 13.46
N PHE A 99 -7.18 -18.70 12.27
CA PHE A 99 -6.91 -20.00 11.64
C PHE A 99 -5.40 -20.18 11.39
N THR A 100 -4.75 -19.17 10.83
CA THR A 100 -3.31 -19.18 10.51
C THR A 100 -2.43 -19.26 11.77
N ALA A 101 -2.85 -18.60 12.85
CA ALA A 101 -2.15 -18.63 14.13
C ALA A 101 -2.29 -19.97 14.86
N THR A 102 -3.40 -20.69 14.67
CA THR A 102 -3.73 -21.90 15.45
C THR A 102 -3.49 -23.22 14.70
N LYS A 103 -3.41 -23.21 13.37
CA LYS A 103 -3.27 -24.42 12.55
C LYS A 103 -1.85 -24.58 12.01
N ALA A 104 -1.48 -25.83 11.70
CA ALA A 104 -0.19 -26.18 11.10
C ALA A 104 -0.07 -25.69 9.64
N PHE A 105 1.17 -25.56 9.14
CA PHE A 105 1.46 -24.98 7.82
C PHE A 105 0.72 -25.67 6.68
N PRO A 106 0.67 -27.03 6.59
CA PRO A 106 -0.03 -27.68 5.49
C PRO A 106 -1.54 -27.37 5.44
N LYS A 107 -2.14 -26.93 6.56
CA LYS A 107 -3.56 -26.55 6.61
C LYS A 107 -3.79 -25.11 6.18
N SER A 108 -2.86 -24.19 6.48
CA SER A 108 -2.99 -22.79 6.09
C SER A 108 -2.40 -22.44 4.72
N GLN A 109 -1.42 -23.23 4.26
CA GLN A 109 -0.72 -22.99 3.00
C GLN A 109 -1.67 -22.82 1.80
N PRO A 110 -2.64 -23.72 1.52
CA PRO A 110 -3.35 -23.67 0.23
C PRO A 110 -4.11 -22.36 -0.01
N PHE A 111 -4.61 -21.71 1.03
CA PHE A 111 -5.32 -20.45 0.89
C PHE A 111 -4.37 -19.25 0.99
N LEU A 112 -3.35 -19.27 1.86
CA LEU A 112 -2.37 -18.18 1.96
C LEU A 112 -1.53 -18.06 0.71
N GLU A 113 -1.17 -19.17 0.07
CA GLU A 113 -0.48 -19.18 -1.23
C GLU A 113 -1.30 -18.45 -2.30
N ARG A 114 -2.60 -18.76 -2.38
CA ARG A 114 -3.50 -18.08 -3.33
C ARG A 114 -3.70 -16.60 -2.98
N LEU A 115 -3.96 -16.28 -1.71
CA LEU A 115 -4.16 -14.90 -1.27
C LEU A 115 -2.88 -14.08 -1.46
N ALA A 116 -1.71 -14.58 -1.08
CA ALA A 116 -0.45 -13.86 -1.27
C ALA A 116 -0.17 -13.60 -2.76
N ALA A 117 -0.51 -14.54 -3.64
CA ALA A 117 -0.32 -14.37 -5.08
C ALA A 117 -1.34 -13.44 -5.75
N ARG A 118 -2.59 -13.37 -5.27
CA ARG A 118 -3.69 -12.63 -5.93
C ARG A 118 -4.15 -11.38 -5.19
N HIS A 119 -4.13 -11.42 -3.87
CA HIS A 119 -4.61 -10.38 -2.96
C HIS A 119 -3.57 -10.14 -1.86
N PRO A 120 -2.35 -9.72 -2.23
CA PRO A 120 -1.20 -9.67 -1.31
C PRO A 120 -1.46 -8.80 -0.07
N VAL A 121 -2.28 -7.74 -0.17
CA VAL A 121 -2.63 -6.90 0.99
C VAL A 121 -3.47 -7.66 2.02
N ILE A 122 -4.47 -8.40 1.57
CA ILE A 122 -5.31 -9.22 2.46
C ILE A 122 -4.46 -10.29 3.14
N ALA A 123 -3.59 -10.96 2.37
CA ALA A 123 -2.65 -11.92 2.94
C ALA A 123 -1.70 -11.28 3.96
N ALA A 124 -1.18 -10.08 3.67
CA ALA A 124 -0.28 -9.37 4.57
C ALA A 124 -0.97 -9.02 5.90
N GLN A 125 -2.22 -8.57 5.86
CA GLN A 125 -3.04 -8.31 7.05
C GLN A 125 -3.28 -9.59 7.87
N ILE A 126 -3.71 -10.69 7.22
CA ILE A 126 -3.91 -11.99 7.89
C ILE A 126 -2.64 -12.44 8.62
N VAL A 127 -1.50 -12.33 7.94
CA VAL A 127 -0.20 -12.75 8.46
C VAL A 127 0.28 -11.83 9.59
N ALA A 128 0.09 -10.52 9.47
CA ALA A 128 0.40 -9.55 10.52
C ALA A 128 -0.42 -9.79 11.80
N ASP A 129 -1.72 -10.05 11.64
CA ASP A 129 -2.67 -10.27 12.73
C ASP A 129 -2.58 -11.69 13.32
N SER A 130 -1.95 -12.62 12.62
CA SER A 130 -1.65 -13.96 13.14
C SER A 130 -0.53 -13.88 14.19
N THR A 131 -0.88 -13.44 15.40
CA THR A 131 0.07 -13.24 16.51
C THR A 131 0.75 -14.56 16.87
N VAL A 132 1.97 -14.75 16.40
CA VAL A 132 2.86 -15.81 16.88
C VAL A 132 3.70 -15.22 17.99
N LYS A 133 3.52 -15.69 19.23
CA LYS A 133 4.57 -15.52 20.23
C LYS A 133 5.77 -16.32 19.74
N LEU A 134 6.77 -15.60 19.27
CA LEU A 134 8.02 -16.15 18.80
C LEU A 134 8.68 -16.89 19.97
N GLY A 135 8.74 -18.21 19.86
CA GLY A 135 9.36 -19.06 20.87
C GLY A 135 10.89 -18.94 20.82
N ALA A 136 11.55 -19.30 21.92
CA ALA A 136 13.01 -19.38 21.97
C ALA A 136 13.55 -20.31 20.85
N GLY A 137 14.68 -19.94 20.24
CA GLY A 137 15.30 -20.72 19.16
C GLY A 137 15.55 -22.16 19.57
N ILE A 138 15.11 -23.11 18.75
CA ILE A 138 15.31 -24.55 18.93
C ILE A 138 16.29 -25.00 17.86
N SER A 139 17.32 -25.75 18.25
CA SER A 139 18.21 -26.41 17.29
C SER A 139 17.41 -27.35 16.41
N ARG A 140 17.55 -27.21 15.09
CA ARG A 140 16.84 -28.02 14.09
C ARG A 140 17.72 -29.12 13.55
N ASN A 141 17.14 -30.30 13.37
CA ASN A 141 17.78 -31.35 12.60
C ASN A 141 17.66 -31.08 11.08
N GLU A 142 18.41 -31.83 10.28
CA GLU A 142 18.49 -31.65 8.82
C GLU A 142 17.14 -31.85 8.11
N ALA A 143 16.27 -32.74 8.61
CA ALA A 143 14.95 -32.94 8.04
C ALA A 143 14.02 -31.74 8.29
N GLU A 144 14.09 -31.15 9.49
CA GLU A 144 13.34 -29.93 9.83
C GLU A 144 13.83 -28.71 9.02
N LEU A 145 15.14 -28.63 8.77
CA LEU A 145 15.72 -27.59 7.89
C LEU A 145 15.20 -27.72 6.46
N ARG A 146 15.15 -28.93 5.89
CA ARG A 146 14.56 -29.15 4.55
C ARG A 146 13.08 -28.77 4.47
N VAL A 147 12.31 -29.06 5.53
CA VAL A 147 10.91 -28.63 5.60
C VAL A 147 10.82 -27.10 5.59
N LEU A 148 11.67 -26.42 6.37
CA LEU A 148 11.72 -24.96 6.42
C LEU A 148 12.13 -24.34 5.07
N GLU A 149 13.10 -24.92 4.37
CA GLU A 149 13.50 -24.49 3.01
C GLU A 149 12.31 -24.51 2.07
N SER A 150 11.62 -25.66 1.98
CA SER A 150 10.46 -25.86 1.12
C SER A 150 9.33 -24.88 1.46
N GLN A 151 9.01 -24.72 2.74
CA GLN A 151 7.97 -23.79 3.19
C GLN A 151 8.33 -22.33 2.89
N THR A 152 9.59 -21.93 3.10
CA THR A 152 10.08 -20.59 2.79
C THR A 152 10.03 -20.33 1.28
N GLN A 153 10.38 -21.34 0.47
CA GLN A 153 10.31 -21.28 -0.98
C GLN A 153 8.87 -21.06 -1.46
N ILE A 154 7.90 -21.79 -0.90
CA ILE A 154 6.47 -21.61 -1.21
C ILE A 154 6.02 -20.19 -0.85
N CYS A 155 6.31 -19.73 0.36
CA CYS A 155 5.92 -18.40 0.82
C CYS A 155 6.51 -17.29 -0.07
N LEU A 156 7.81 -17.33 -0.34
CA LEU A 156 8.47 -16.32 -1.16
C LEU A 156 7.98 -16.35 -2.61
N ARG A 157 7.79 -17.52 -3.23
CA ARG A 157 7.20 -17.59 -4.57
C ARG A 157 5.82 -16.95 -4.62
N SER A 158 5.00 -17.18 -3.59
CA SER A 158 3.66 -16.63 -3.49
C SER A 158 3.70 -15.11 -3.38
N TRP A 159 4.56 -14.56 -2.51
CA TRP A 159 4.74 -13.12 -2.38
C TRP A 159 5.33 -12.48 -3.64
N LEU A 160 6.32 -13.12 -4.27
CA LEU A 160 6.91 -12.65 -5.52
C LEU A 160 5.85 -12.62 -6.64
N ALA A 161 5.01 -13.64 -6.75
CA ALA A 161 3.87 -13.61 -7.67
C ALA A 161 2.90 -12.45 -7.33
N GLY A 162 2.63 -12.25 -6.04
CA GLY A 162 1.81 -11.16 -5.53
C GLY A 162 2.34 -9.78 -5.90
N ILE A 163 3.64 -9.53 -5.77
CA ILE A 163 4.24 -8.25 -6.14
C ILE A 163 4.46 -8.07 -7.65
N GLY A 164 4.17 -9.10 -8.44
CA GLY A 164 4.11 -9.02 -9.90
C GLY A 164 5.42 -8.52 -10.52
N PRO A 165 5.42 -7.47 -11.35
CA PRO A 165 6.61 -6.98 -12.06
C PRO A 165 7.78 -6.59 -11.15
N LEU A 166 7.53 -6.24 -9.88
CA LEU A 166 8.59 -5.91 -8.94
C LEU A 166 9.40 -7.12 -8.48
N ALA A 167 8.90 -8.34 -8.68
CA ALA A 167 9.60 -9.56 -8.31
C ALA A 167 11.01 -9.61 -8.89
N SER A 168 11.17 -9.27 -10.17
CA SER A 168 12.46 -9.26 -10.87
C SER A 168 13.46 -8.21 -10.38
N LEU A 169 12.99 -7.27 -9.55
CA LEU A 169 13.79 -6.19 -8.97
C LEU A 169 14.17 -6.50 -7.52
N THR A 170 13.67 -7.59 -6.95
CA THR A 170 14.07 -8.06 -5.62
C THR A 170 15.42 -8.77 -5.69
N LYS A 171 16.13 -8.84 -4.56
CA LYS A 171 17.38 -9.60 -4.49
C LYS A 171 17.16 -11.12 -4.41
N PHE A 172 15.91 -11.57 -4.35
CA PHE A 172 15.54 -12.97 -4.21
C PHE A 172 15.40 -13.68 -5.55
N THR A 173 15.43 -12.93 -6.66
CA THR A 173 15.37 -13.49 -8.02
C THR A 173 16.70 -13.36 -8.75
N ASP A 174 16.93 -14.24 -9.71
CA ASP A 174 18.03 -14.10 -10.66
C ASP A 174 17.71 -13.09 -11.77
N ARG A 175 18.59 -12.98 -12.78
CA ARG A 175 18.41 -12.06 -13.92
C ARG A 175 17.21 -12.43 -14.82
N ARG A 176 16.65 -13.63 -14.70
CA ARG A 176 15.48 -14.10 -15.43
C ARG A 176 14.19 -13.89 -14.63
N GLY A 177 14.30 -13.45 -13.36
CA GLY A 177 13.17 -13.33 -12.45
C GLY A 177 12.86 -14.64 -11.70
N ASP A 178 13.69 -15.67 -11.83
CA ASP A 178 13.49 -16.95 -11.14
C ASP A 178 13.97 -16.84 -9.69
N LEU A 179 13.20 -17.39 -8.74
CA LEU A 179 13.59 -17.41 -7.32
C LEU A 179 14.91 -18.17 -7.14
N LEU A 180 15.86 -17.56 -6.42
CA LEU A 180 17.13 -18.16 -6.03
C LEU A 180 16.93 -19.44 -5.20
N GLU A 181 17.90 -20.34 -5.24
CA GLU A 181 17.86 -21.56 -4.41
C GLU A 181 17.94 -21.16 -2.93
N ILE A 182 17.06 -21.73 -2.11
CA ILE A 182 16.99 -21.45 -0.68
C ILE A 182 17.61 -22.62 0.07
N ARG A 183 18.57 -22.33 0.95
CA ARG A 183 19.16 -23.31 1.86
C ARG A 183 19.00 -22.87 3.30
N ALA A 184 18.66 -23.81 4.18
CA ALA A 184 18.55 -23.57 5.60
C ALA A 184 19.70 -24.29 6.31
N SER A 185 20.38 -23.58 7.20
CA SER A 185 21.40 -24.14 8.08
C SER A 185 21.08 -23.79 9.53
N SER A 186 21.63 -24.54 10.48
CA SER A 186 21.46 -24.27 11.92
C SER A 186 22.82 -24.09 12.56
N THR A 187 23.03 -22.94 13.21
CA THR A 187 24.22 -22.63 14.00
C THR A 187 23.79 -22.45 15.45
N GLY A 188 23.87 -23.53 16.23
CA GLY A 188 23.34 -23.56 17.60
C GLY A 188 21.81 -23.48 17.61
N THR A 189 21.26 -22.42 18.23
CA THR A 189 19.81 -22.15 18.27
C THR A 189 19.35 -21.22 17.16
N MET A 190 20.27 -20.73 16.32
CA MET A 190 19.97 -19.83 15.22
C MET A 190 19.77 -20.64 13.93
N THR A 191 18.69 -20.36 13.20
CA THR A 191 18.52 -20.87 11.84
C THR A 191 18.89 -19.78 10.85
N GLU A 192 19.70 -20.10 9.86
CA GLU A 192 20.08 -19.20 8.79
C GLU A 192 19.42 -19.67 7.49
N ILE A 193 18.92 -18.73 6.70
CA ILE A 193 18.37 -18.96 5.37
C ILE A 193 19.25 -18.23 4.35
N ASP A 194 19.88 -19.01 3.49
CA ASP A 194 20.78 -18.59 2.44
C ASP A 194 20.07 -18.60 1.09
N PHE A 195 20.31 -17.55 0.30
CA PHE A 195 19.84 -17.44 -1.08
C PHE A 195 21.03 -17.62 -2.03
N MET A 196 21.01 -18.72 -2.76
CA MET A 196 22.11 -19.19 -3.58
C MET A 196 21.77 -19.00 -5.06
N ARG A 197 22.72 -18.51 -5.86
CA ARG A 197 22.63 -18.65 -7.31
C ARG A 197 23.04 -20.08 -7.69
N PRO A 198 22.38 -20.68 -8.70
CA PRO A 198 22.80 -21.98 -9.21
C PRO A 198 24.29 -21.98 -9.58
N GLY A 199 25.07 -22.86 -8.94
CA GLY A 199 26.50 -23.01 -9.17
C GLY A 199 27.43 -22.11 -8.34
N ASP A 200 26.89 -21.15 -7.57
CA ASP A 200 27.73 -20.33 -6.67
C ASP A 200 28.02 -21.07 -5.36
N PRO A 201 29.28 -21.10 -4.88
CA PRO A 201 29.64 -21.75 -3.63
C PRO A 201 29.33 -20.89 -2.38
N LYS A 202 28.94 -19.62 -2.56
CA LYS A 202 28.64 -18.67 -1.49
C LYS A 202 27.25 -18.07 -1.67
N PRO A 203 26.52 -17.81 -0.58
CA PRO A 203 25.24 -17.13 -0.66
C PRO A 203 25.40 -15.71 -1.20
N GLN A 204 24.44 -15.30 -2.04
CA GLN A 204 24.30 -13.92 -2.48
C GLN A 204 23.70 -13.06 -1.36
N LEU A 205 22.84 -13.68 -0.54
CA LEU A 205 22.23 -13.10 0.63
C LEU A 205 22.07 -14.17 1.70
N TYR A 206 22.32 -13.82 2.95
CA TYR A 206 21.93 -14.62 4.11
C TYR A 206 20.93 -13.84 4.96
N THR A 207 19.97 -14.53 5.55
CA THR A 207 19.02 -13.98 6.53
C THR A 207 18.98 -14.87 7.75
N ILE A 208 19.09 -14.28 8.93
CA ILE A 208 19.07 -15.02 10.19
C ILE A 208 17.64 -15.03 10.76
N PHE A 209 17.17 -16.22 11.11
CA PHE A 209 15.92 -16.50 11.83
C PHE A 209 16.29 -16.88 13.27
N ARG A 210 15.95 -16.01 14.22
CA ARG A 210 16.31 -16.20 15.65
C ARG A 210 15.26 -16.99 16.45
N GLU A 211 14.10 -17.29 15.87
CA GLU A 211 12.90 -17.62 16.65
C GLU A 211 12.15 -18.84 16.10
N ALA A 212 11.38 -19.50 16.99
CA ALA A 212 10.58 -20.67 16.66
C ALA A 212 9.53 -20.36 15.59
N VAL A 213 9.47 -21.24 14.60
CA VAL A 213 8.72 -21.03 13.37
C VAL A 213 7.38 -21.74 13.47
N GLY A 214 6.37 -21.02 13.95
CA GLY A 214 4.98 -21.36 13.61
C GLY A 214 4.75 -21.10 12.11
N PRO A 215 3.70 -21.69 11.51
CA PRO A 215 3.38 -21.48 10.09
C PRO A 215 3.26 -20.01 9.70
N ALA A 216 2.54 -19.25 10.51
CA ALA A 216 2.43 -17.80 10.44
C ALA A 216 3.79 -17.08 10.44
N ALA A 217 4.78 -17.59 11.17
CA ALA A 217 6.09 -16.97 11.26
C ALA A 217 6.88 -17.06 9.94
N ILE A 218 6.74 -18.15 9.18
CA ILE A 218 7.37 -18.26 7.84
C ILE A 218 6.75 -17.25 6.91
N TRP A 219 5.41 -17.24 6.83
CA TRP A 219 4.68 -16.28 6.01
C TRP A 219 5.06 -14.85 6.34
N ARG A 220 5.08 -14.50 7.62
CA ARG A 220 5.44 -13.17 8.11
C ARG A 220 6.87 -12.81 7.77
N ARG A 221 7.81 -13.73 7.95
CA ARG A 221 9.21 -13.43 7.65
C ARG A 221 9.47 -13.29 6.17
N SER A 222 8.84 -14.11 5.32
CA SER A 222 8.88 -13.94 3.88
C SER A 222 8.23 -12.63 3.43
N LEU A 223 7.14 -12.20 4.09
CA LEU A 223 6.53 -10.89 3.88
C LEU A 223 7.51 -9.78 4.24
N GLU A 224 8.08 -9.77 5.45
CA GLU A 224 9.06 -8.76 5.91
C GLU A 224 10.27 -8.64 4.97
N LEU A 225 10.75 -9.77 4.45
CA LEU A 225 11.84 -9.81 3.48
C LEU A 225 11.45 -9.15 2.15
N THR A 226 10.29 -9.50 1.63
CA THR A 226 9.77 -8.96 0.36
C THR A 226 9.43 -7.48 0.50
N ALA A 227 8.71 -7.12 1.56
CA ALA A 227 8.40 -5.77 2.02
C ALA A 227 9.65 -4.88 2.10
N GLY A 228 10.71 -5.36 2.75
CA GLY A 228 11.96 -4.63 2.89
C GLY A 228 12.65 -4.34 1.55
N ASP A 229 12.57 -5.25 0.58
CA ASP A 229 13.13 -5.04 -0.75
C ASP A 229 12.27 -4.11 -1.61
N VAL A 230 10.94 -4.23 -1.56
CA VAL A 230 10.02 -3.30 -2.22
C VAL A 230 10.19 -1.88 -1.67
N LYS A 231 10.30 -1.73 -0.35
CA LYS A 231 10.60 -0.44 0.28
C LYS A 231 11.92 0.13 -0.25
N LYS A 232 12.99 -0.65 -0.22
CA LYS A 232 14.30 -0.22 -0.72
C LYS A 232 14.28 0.13 -2.20
N PHE A 233 13.50 -0.60 -3.00
CA PHE A 233 13.25 -0.25 -4.39
C PHE A 233 12.62 1.14 -4.47
N VAL A 234 11.50 1.37 -3.79
CA VAL A 234 10.83 2.67 -3.80
C VAL A 234 11.71 3.79 -3.20
N GLU A 235 12.61 3.51 -2.25
CA GLU A 235 13.52 4.50 -1.68
C GLU A 235 14.72 4.82 -2.57
N ASN A 236 15.27 3.83 -3.28
CA ASN A 236 16.54 3.98 -4.01
C ASN A 236 16.36 4.10 -5.51
N VAL A 237 15.19 3.77 -6.05
CA VAL A 237 14.96 3.87 -7.48
C VAL A 237 14.91 5.33 -7.89
N PRO A 238 15.68 5.70 -8.93
CA PRO A 238 15.48 6.96 -9.62
C PRO A 238 14.14 6.92 -10.34
N LEU A 239 13.07 7.43 -9.70
CA LEU A 239 11.72 7.41 -10.29
C LEU A 239 11.64 8.12 -11.65
N HIS A 240 12.55 9.06 -11.91
CA HIS A 240 12.74 9.68 -13.22
C HIS A 240 13.13 8.71 -14.35
N GLN A 241 13.62 7.51 -14.03
CA GLN A 241 13.85 6.47 -15.04
C GLN A 241 12.58 5.68 -15.38
N LEU A 242 11.54 5.81 -14.56
CA LEU A 242 10.26 5.14 -14.75
C LEU A 242 9.25 6.01 -15.50
N ASP A 243 9.49 7.33 -15.57
CA ASP A 243 8.54 8.29 -16.11
C ASP A 243 9.19 9.51 -16.77
N GLU A 244 8.69 9.92 -17.93
CA GLU A 244 9.24 11.05 -18.69
C GLU A 244 8.98 12.42 -18.03
N GLN A 245 7.89 12.60 -17.28
CA GLN A 245 7.63 13.86 -16.58
C GLN A 245 8.58 14.05 -15.40
N LEU A 246 8.86 12.99 -14.65
CA LEU A 246 9.87 13.04 -13.58
C LEU A 246 11.30 13.16 -14.15
N LEU A 247 11.55 12.62 -15.35
CA LEU A 247 12.80 12.87 -16.08
C LEU A 247 12.95 14.35 -16.45
N HIS A 248 11.89 14.99 -16.93
CA HIS A 248 11.89 16.43 -17.19
C HIS A 248 12.21 17.22 -15.90
N GLU A 249 11.57 16.88 -14.78
CA GLU A 249 11.87 17.49 -13.47
C GLU A 249 13.34 17.30 -13.04
N ASP A 250 13.90 16.08 -13.15
CA ASP A 250 15.31 15.82 -12.79
C ASP A 250 16.29 16.60 -13.69
N LEU A 251 16.05 16.59 -15.00
CA LEU A 251 16.88 17.32 -15.97
C LEU A 251 16.83 18.82 -15.73
N TRP A 252 15.64 19.38 -15.46
CA TRP A 252 15.49 20.81 -15.14
C TRP A 252 16.33 21.18 -13.93
N ASN A 253 16.26 20.40 -12.84
CA ASN A 253 17.04 20.69 -11.64
C ASN A 253 18.55 20.66 -11.88
N ARG A 254 19.03 19.73 -12.70
CA ARG A 254 20.44 19.65 -13.07
C ARG A 254 20.84 20.86 -13.91
N ILE A 255 20.10 21.15 -14.98
CA ILE A 255 20.39 22.24 -15.94
C ILE A 255 20.30 23.60 -15.25
N ALA A 256 19.18 23.88 -14.58
CA ALA A 256 18.93 25.15 -13.90
C ALA A 256 19.88 25.39 -12.72
N GLY A 257 20.52 24.33 -12.18
CA GLY A 257 21.59 24.45 -11.19
C GLY A 257 22.87 25.12 -11.71
N PHE A 258 23.08 25.15 -13.04
CA PHE A 258 24.23 25.82 -13.67
C PHE A 258 23.92 27.25 -14.16
N VAL A 259 22.65 27.67 -14.12
CA VAL A 259 22.22 28.99 -14.58
C VAL A 259 21.72 29.79 -13.38
N GLU A 260 22.41 30.88 -13.06
CA GLU A 260 22.11 31.70 -11.89
C GLU A 260 20.65 32.16 -11.90
N GLY A 261 19.93 31.89 -10.79
CA GLY A 261 18.52 32.23 -10.63
C GLY A 261 17.52 31.38 -11.41
N ALA A 262 17.94 30.62 -12.43
CA ALA A 262 17.02 29.88 -13.31
C ALA A 262 16.15 28.86 -12.55
N ARG A 263 16.70 28.22 -11.53
CA ARG A 263 15.98 27.22 -10.73
C ARG A 263 14.68 27.76 -10.11
N TRP A 264 14.68 29.04 -9.73
CA TRP A 264 13.54 29.65 -9.05
C TRP A 264 12.76 30.57 -9.98
N PHE A 265 13.45 31.38 -10.77
CA PHE A 265 12.87 32.47 -11.54
C PHE A 265 12.80 32.18 -13.05
N GLY A 266 13.50 31.16 -13.52
CA GLY A 266 13.56 30.81 -14.94
C GLY A 266 12.29 30.09 -15.39
N SER A 267 11.60 30.63 -16.40
CA SER A 267 10.55 29.89 -17.11
C SER A 267 11.12 28.86 -18.08
N HIS A 268 12.35 29.07 -18.56
CA HIS A 268 13.10 28.17 -19.43
C HIS A 268 14.61 28.47 -19.37
N VAL A 269 15.41 27.58 -19.95
CA VAL A 269 16.85 27.76 -20.22
C VAL A 269 17.10 27.64 -21.71
N GLU A 270 17.80 28.61 -22.29
CA GLU A 270 18.11 28.66 -23.72
C GLU A 270 18.93 27.43 -24.15
N TRP A 271 18.67 26.89 -25.35
CA TRP A 271 19.39 25.70 -25.83
C TRP A 271 20.91 25.90 -25.91
N ASP A 272 21.37 27.10 -26.24
CA ASP A 272 22.80 27.45 -26.21
C ASP A 272 23.42 27.33 -24.81
N GLN A 273 22.64 27.63 -23.75
CA GLN A 273 23.07 27.41 -22.36
C GLN A 273 23.06 25.92 -22.02
N VAL A 274 22.03 25.19 -22.45
CA VAL A 274 21.95 23.74 -22.28
C VAL A 274 23.14 23.05 -22.95
N ASP A 275 23.50 23.41 -24.18
CA ASP A 275 24.62 22.83 -24.92
C ASP A 275 25.97 23.05 -24.21
N ARG A 276 26.16 24.22 -23.58
CA ARG A 276 27.32 24.46 -22.71
C ARG A 276 27.33 23.51 -21.51
N ILE A 277 26.18 23.29 -20.87
CA ILE A 277 26.05 22.36 -19.73
C ILE A 277 26.30 20.92 -20.17
N LEU A 278 25.76 20.49 -21.32
CA LEU A 278 25.98 19.15 -21.88
C LEU A 278 27.45 18.89 -22.24
N SER A 279 28.22 19.94 -22.55
CA SER A 279 29.66 19.82 -22.74
C SER A 279 30.40 19.43 -21.45
N ILE A 280 29.83 19.76 -20.29
CA ILE A 280 30.32 19.47 -18.94
C ILE A 280 29.75 18.15 -18.43
N ASP A 281 28.42 17.98 -18.47
CA ASP A 281 27.71 16.76 -18.05
C ASP A 281 27.14 16.01 -19.27
N ARG A 282 28.01 15.19 -19.88
CA ARG A 282 27.61 14.35 -21.02
C ARG A 282 26.66 13.22 -20.64
N ALA A 283 26.50 12.90 -19.36
CA ALA A 283 25.68 11.77 -18.92
C ALA A 283 24.19 12.01 -19.18
N ILE A 284 23.76 13.28 -19.20
CA ILE A 284 22.36 13.65 -19.43
C ILE A 284 22.04 14.00 -20.89
N ALA A 285 23.03 14.05 -21.79
CA ALA A 285 22.86 14.55 -23.16
C ALA A 285 21.80 13.77 -23.96
N ALA A 286 21.82 12.44 -23.90
CA ALA A 286 20.85 11.61 -24.61
C ALA A 286 19.41 11.82 -24.10
N ALA A 287 19.25 12.07 -22.80
CA ALA A 287 17.95 12.33 -22.20
C ALA A 287 17.43 13.72 -22.59
N VAL A 288 18.29 14.75 -22.54
CA VAL A 288 17.96 16.13 -22.92
C VAL A 288 17.57 16.23 -24.40
N GLU A 289 18.27 15.52 -25.29
CA GLU A 289 18.00 15.58 -26.73
C GLU A 289 16.60 15.10 -27.10
N ARG A 290 16.02 14.17 -26.32
CA ARG A 290 14.62 13.74 -26.50
C ARG A 290 13.64 14.91 -26.38
N PHE A 291 13.92 15.86 -25.50
CA PHE A 291 13.08 17.03 -25.24
C PHE A 291 13.32 18.18 -26.22
N ARG A 292 14.45 18.22 -26.94
CA ARG A 292 14.76 19.31 -27.88
C ARG A 292 13.72 19.45 -28.98
N SER A 293 13.19 18.33 -29.47
CA SER A 293 12.12 18.34 -30.48
C SER A 293 10.76 18.78 -29.94
N LEU A 294 10.52 18.63 -28.64
CA LEU A 294 9.27 18.98 -27.98
C LEU A 294 9.23 20.47 -27.60
N TYR A 295 10.39 21.07 -27.36
CA TYR A 295 10.51 22.45 -26.89
C TYR A 295 11.49 23.24 -27.77
N PRO A 296 11.03 23.79 -28.91
CA PRO A 296 11.91 24.48 -29.84
C PRO A 296 12.53 25.77 -29.25
N ASP A 297 11.84 26.41 -28.31
CA ASP A 297 12.21 27.74 -27.78
C ASP A 297 13.14 27.70 -26.55
N GLY A 298 13.55 26.51 -26.12
CA GLY A 298 14.39 26.32 -24.94
C GLY A 298 13.90 25.16 -24.09
N PHE A 299 14.65 24.80 -23.06
CA PHE A 299 14.26 23.76 -22.12
C PHE A 299 13.39 24.37 -21.01
N PRO A 300 12.07 24.11 -20.95
CA PRO A 300 11.17 24.80 -20.04
C PRO A 300 11.25 24.27 -18.62
N SER A 301 10.87 25.11 -17.65
CA SER A 301 10.62 24.67 -16.28
C SER A 301 9.42 23.72 -16.24
N PRO A 302 9.47 22.61 -15.49
CA PRO A 302 8.33 21.70 -15.31
C PRO A 302 7.19 22.35 -14.51
N HIS A 303 7.47 23.42 -13.76
CA HIS A 303 6.52 24.10 -12.88
C HIS A 303 6.62 25.62 -13.04
N PRO A 304 5.54 26.38 -12.75
CA PRO A 304 5.57 27.83 -12.72
C PRO A 304 6.76 28.39 -11.90
N PRO A 305 7.52 29.35 -12.46
CA PRO A 305 8.60 30.02 -11.74
C PRO A 305 8.05 31.00 -10.70
N ALA A 306 8.91 31.47 -9.82
CA ALA A 306 8.63 32.58 -8.92
C ALA A 306 8.32 33.88 -9.70
N ASP A 307 7.40 34.68 -9.17
CA ASP A 307 6.86 35.87 -9.82
C ASP A 307 7.11 37.17 -9.06
N THR A 308 7.57 37.11 -7.81
CA THR A 308 7.93 38.32 -7.06
C THR A 308 9.45 38.50 -7.03
N PRO A 309 9.97 39.67 -7.47
CA PRO A 309 11.38 40.00 -7.31
C PRO A 309 11.62 40.38 -5.84
N THR A 310 12.30 39.54 -5.08
CA THR A 310 12.65 39.85 -3.69
C THR A 310 14.15 40.05 -3.52
N GLU A 311 14.53 40.69 -2.42
CA GLU A 311 15.92 40.90 -2.05
C GLU A 311 16.65 39.56 -1.81
N PRO A 312 17.97 39.47 -2.08
CA PRO A 312 18.75 38.21 -2.05
C PRO A 312 18.75 37.43 -0.72
N THR A 313 18.19 37.97 0.36
CA THR A 313 18.17 37.39 1.72
C THR A 313 16.83 36.81 2.13
N SER A 314 15.81 36.87 1.26
CA SER A 314 14.44 36.49 1.62
C SER A 314 14.18 34.97 1.53
N TRP A 315 13.28 34.49 2.39
CA TRP A 315 12.83 33.10 2.46
C TRP A 315 12.12 32.68 1.14
N ILE A 316 12.53 31.57 0.51
CA ILE A 316 12.08 31.16 -0.85
C ILE A 316 10.55 31.20 -1.05
N PRO A 317 9.71 30.70 -0.13
CA PRO A 317 8.26 30.85 -0.22
C PRO A 317 7.73 32.28 -0.43
N ASN A 318 8.48 33.30 -0.02
CA ASN A 318 8.11 34.70 -0.22
C ASN A 318 8.23 35.13 -1.70
N PHE A 319 8.81 34.29 -2.57
CA PHE A 319 9.03 34.60 -3.99
C PHE A 319 7.77 34.36 -4.85
N PHE A 320 6.69 33.88 -4.23
CA PHE A 320 5.47 33.46 -4.90
C PHE A 320 4.29 34.29 -4.39
N THR A 321 3.55 34.90 -5.30
CA THR A 321 2.19 35.38 -4.99
C THR A 321 1.25 34.19 -4.74
N ALA A 322 0.06 34.46 -4.20
CA ALA A 322 -0.95 33.43 -4.00
C ALA A 322 -1.37 32.73 -5.30
N GLU A 323 -1.48 33.48 -6.39
CA GLU A 323 -1.84 32.95 -7.72
C GLU A 323 -0.74 32.02 -8.24
N THR A 324 0.52 32.43 -8.16
CA THR A 324 1.66 31.62 -8.62
C THR A 324 1.90 30.42 -7.71
N ALA A 325 1.73 30.56 -6.40
CA ALA A 325 1.78 29.44 -5.45
C ALA A 325 0.70 28.40 -5.76
N LEU A 326 -0.53 28.84 -6.06
CA LEU A 326 -1.63 27.99 -6.49
C LEU A 326 -1.33 27.27 -7.81
N ALA A 327 -0.89 27.99 -8.84
CA ALA A 327 -0.54 27.41 -10.13
C ALA A 327 0.59 26.39 -10.00
N LYS A 328 1.59 26.70 -9.16
CA LYS A 328 2.72 25.80 -8.89
C LYS A 328 2.29 24.55 -8.14
N ALA A 329 1.48 24.69 -7.09
CA ALA A 329 0.93 23.55 -6.35
C ALA A 329 0.10 22.65 -7.27
N THR A 330 -0.80 23.23 -8.07
CA THR A 330 -1.64 22.50 -9.02
C THR A 330 -0.77 21.68 -10.00
N SER A 331 0.21 22.32 -10.65
CA SER A 331 1.14 21.66 -11.56
C SER A 331 1.93 20.50 -10.92
N ILE A 332 2.42 20.69 -9.69
CA ILE A 332 3.15 19.65 -8.94
C ILE A 332 2.25 18.44 -8.67
N TYR A 333 1.04 18.69 -8.14
CA TYR A 333 0.12 17.63 -7.75
C TYR A 333 -0.49 16.91 -8.95
N GLU A 334 -0.77 17.61 -10.06
CA GLU A 334 -1.23 16.98 -11.31
C GLU A 334 -0.18 16.02 -11.86
N MET A 335 1.07 16.48 -11.94
CA MET A 335 2.20 15.65 -12.35
C MET A 335 2.35 14.45 -11.42
N ALA A 336 2.38 14.68 -10.10
CA ALA A 336 2.53 13.60 -9.13
C ALA A 336 1.39 12.58 -9.21
N LEU A 337 0.14 13.01 -9.33
CA LEU A 337 -1.04 12.14 -9.41
C LEU A 337 -1.00 11.29 -10.68
N SER A 338 -0.66 11.91 -11.81
CA SER A 338 -0.54 11.25 -13.11
C SER A 338 0.59 10.21 -13.11
N VAL A 339 1.77 10.56 -12.59
CA VAL A 339 2.92 9.65 -12.50
C VAL A 339 2.65 8.52 -11.51
N TYR A 340 2.13 8.83 -10.32
CA TYR A 340 1.79 7.83 -9.30
C TYR A 340 0.85 6.78 -9.88
N GLN A 341 -0.13 7.18 -10.70
CA GLN A 341 -1.02 6.26 -11.41
C GLN A 341 -0.29 5.33 -12.37
N ARG A 342 0.60 5.87 -13.21
CA ARG A 342 1.37 5.04 -14.15
C ARG A 342 2.25 4.05 -13.41
N ILE A 343 2.92 4.48 -12.34
CA ILE A 343 3.78 3.60 -11.53
C ILE A 343 2.94 2.52 -10.83
N ALA A 344 1.85 2.89 -10.15
CA ALA A 344 0.99 1.94 -9.45
C ALA A 344 0.44 0.86 -10.40
N ARG A 345 -0.06 1.25 -11.58
CA ARG A 345 -0.59 0.30 -12.57
C ARG A 345 0.49 -0.59 -13.19
N SER A 346 1.68 -0.04 -13.43
CA SER A 346 2.75 -0.77 -14.12
C SER A 346 3.52 -1.71 -13.21
N TYR A 347 3.75 -1.29 -11.96
CA TYR A 347 4.61 -2.01 -11.02
C TYR A 347 3.84 -2.69 -9.88
N PHE A 348 2.63 -2.24 -9.57
CA PHE A 348 1.83 -2.74 -8.46
C PHE A 348 0.43 -3.24 -8.90
N PRO A 349 0.29 -3.98 -10.02
CA PRO A 349 -1.03 -4.30 -10.59
C PRO A 349 -1.92 -5.11 -9.63
N ASN A 350 -1.34 -5.95 -8.78
CA ASN A 350 -2.08 -6.76 -7.81
C ASN A 350 -2.34 -6.03 -6.47
N PHE A 351 -1.79 -4.83 -6.29
CA PHE A 351 -2.01 -3.98 -5.13
C PHE A 351 -2.86 -2.75 -5.44
N ALA A 352 -2.95 -2.35 -6.71
CA ALA A 352 -3.49 -1.05 -7.10
C ALA A 352 -4.88 -0.77 -6.51
N ASP A 353 -5.72 -1.78 -6.36
CA ASP A 353 -7.04 -1.57 -5.78
C ASP A 353 -7.06 -1.55 -4.23
N ASP A 354 -5.95 -1.88 -3.57
CA ASP A 354 -5.78 -1.91 -2.11
C ASP A 354 -4.86 -0.79 -1.60
N LEU A 355 -4.02 -0.19 -2.45
CA LEU A 355 -3.20 0.97 -2.09
C LEU A 355 -4.10 2.20 -1.94
N ARG A 356 -3.86 2.99 -0.88
CA ARG A 356 -4.77 4.06 -0.44
C ARG A 356 -5.04 5.10 -1.51
N HIS A 357 -4.04 5.60 -2.23
CA HIS A 357 -4.25 6.63 -3.25
C HIS A 357 -4.89 6.04 -4.51
N SER A 358 -4.50 4.83 -4.89
CA SER A 358 -4.94 4.23 -6.15
C SER A 358 -6.33 3.60 -6.10
N ALA A 359 -6.77 3.16 -4.92
CA ALA A 359 -8.11 2.63 -4.70
C ALA A 359 -9.23 3.66 -5.00
N TRP A 360 -8.89 4.96 -5.05
CA TRP A 360 -9.85 6.01 -5.39
C TRP A 360 -9.98 6.26 -6.89
N TRP A 361 -9.10 5.70 -7.72
CA TRP A 361 -9.07 6.09 -9.12
C TRP A 361 -10.25 5.57 -9.96
N PRO A 362 -10.62 6.32 -11.02
CA PRO A 362 -10.20 7.71 -11.26
C PRO A 362 -10.76 8.67 -10.20
N CYS A 363 -9.99 9.69 -9.84
CA CYS A 363 -10.38 10.67 -8.82
C CYS A 363 -9.93 12.07 -9.24
N ARG A 364 -10.54 13.06 -8.59
CA ARG A 364 -10.13 14.44 -8.63
C ARG A 364 -9.65 14.85 -7.25
N MET A 365 -8.50 15.50 -7.18
CA MET A 365 -7.98 16.05 -5.94
C MET A 365 -8.52 17.47 -5.76
N VAL A 366 -9.30 17.70 -4.72
CA VAL A 366 -9.95 18.99 -4.44
C VAL A 366 -9.38 19.55 -3.15
N GLY A 367 -9.03 20.83 -3.11
CA GLY A 367 -8.38 21.39 -1.94
C GLY A 367 -8.09 22.88 -1.98
N VAL A 368 -7.40 23.34 -0.94
CA VAL A 368 -7.00 24.74 -0.77
C VAL A 368 -5.48 24.85 -0.64
N VAL A 369 -4.92 25.91 -1.21
CA VAL A 369 -3.54 26.34 -1.03
C VAL A 369 -3.53 27.49 -0.04
N VAL A 370 -2.93 27.25 1.13
CA VAL A 370 -2.97 28.16 2.28
C VAL A 370 -1.60 28.78 2.50
N ARG A 371 -1.60 30.09 2.72
CA ARG A 371 -0.41 30.85 3.13
C ARG A 371 -0.39 30.96 4.65
N HIS A 372 0.68 30.47 5.26
CA HIS A 372 0.94 30.58 6.69
C HIS A 372 1.95 31.69 6.95
N GLU A 373 1.53 32.74 7.64
CA GLU A 373 2.42 33.81 8.09
C GLU A 373 2.96 33.48 9.49
N SER A 374 4.28 33.43 9.63
CA SER A 374 4.90 33.29 10.95
C SER A 374 4.67 34.54 11.78
N LYS A 375 4.19 34.37 13.02
CA LYS A 375 4.03 35.50 13.97
C LYS A 375 5.37 36.05 14.47
N THR A 376 6.45 35.28 14.34
CA THR A 376 7.75 35.59 14.96
C THR A 376 8.87 35.80 13.95
N SER A 377 8.61 35.59 12.65
CA SER A 377 9.59 35.80 11.58
C SER A 377 8.91 36.28 10.30
N ASP A 378 9.69 36.85 9.40
CA ASP A 378 9.32 37.18 8.01
C ASP A 378 9.15 35.94 7.11
N ARG A 379 9.07 34.76 7.71
CA ARG A 379 8.91 33.49 6.98
C ARG A 379 7.43 33.29 6.71
N THR A 380 7.11 33.15 5.43
CA THR A 380 5.83 32.57 5.02
C THR A 380 6.06 31.13 4.61
N ASP A 381 5.13 30.25 4.98
CA ASP A 381 5.11 28.88 4.47
C ASP A 381 3.82 28.68 3.70
N TRP A 382 3.83 27.73 2.77
CA TRP A 382 2.64 27.35 2.02
C TRP A 382 2.28 25.91 2.37
N SER A 383 0.99 25.60 2.40
CA SER A 383 0.50 24.22 2.49
C SER A 383 -0.60 23.98 1.48
N VAL A 384 -0.83 22.70 1.17
CA VAL A 384 -2.08 22.25 0.53
C VAL A 384 -2.84 21.40 1.53
N THR A 385 -4.12 21.66 1.66
CA THR A 385 -5.05 20.77 2.35
C THR A 385 -6.08 20.29 1.34
N TYR A 386 -6.20 18.98 1.16
CA TYR A 386 -6.99 18.40 0.07
C TYR A 386 -7.67 17.09 0.48
N HIS A 387 -8.72 16.74 -0.25
CA HIS A 387 -9.32 15.41 -0.30
C HIS A 387 -9.39 14.91 -1.73
N CYS A 388 -9.70 13.64 -1.91
CA CYS A 388 -10.01 13.10 -3.23
C CYS A 388 -11.49 12.78 -3.38
N GLU A 389 -12.02 13.19 -4.52
CA GLU A 389 -13.37 12.86 -4.95
C GLU A 389 -13.32 11.80 -6.05
N PRO A 390 -14.01 10.66 -5.89
CA PRO A 390 -14.11 9.68 -6.95
C PRO A 390 -14.93 10.28 -8.09
N VAL A 391 -14.45 10.09 -9.32
CA VAL A 391 -15.13 10.50 -10.55
C VAL A 391 -15.55 9.27 -11.35
N GLU A 392 -16.35 9.48 -12.40
CA GLU A 392 -16.75 8.39 -13.30
C GLU A 392 -15.54 7.75 -13.98
N ASN A 393 -15.64 6.49 -14.39
CA ASN A 393 -14.47 5.69 -14.83
C ASN A 393 -13.77 6.25 -16.08
N ASP A 394 -14.47 7.05 -16.88
CA ASP A 394 -14.02 7.72 -18.09
C ASP A 394 -13.67 9.20 -17.88
N ALA A 395 -13.94 9.75 -16.69
CA ALA A 395 -13.63 11.13 -16.37
C ALA A 395 -12.11 11.34 -16.22
N GLU A 396 -11.66 12.53 -16.63
CA GLU A 396 -10.26 12.92 -16.46
C GLU A 396 -9.91 13.06 -14.97
N ILE A 397 -8.74 12.51 -14.62
CA ILE A 397 -8.10 12.74 -13.34
C ILE A 397 -7.55 14.17 -13.35
N GLY A 398 -7.76 14.90 -12.27
CA GLY A 398 -7.36 16.30 -12.21
C GLY A 398 -7.16 16.80 -10.79
N VAL A 399 -6.68 18.03 -10.70
CA VAL A 399 -6.50 18.76 -9.45
C VAL A 399 -7.29 20.06 -9.53
N GLU A 400 -8.19 20.27 -8.58
CA GLU A 400 -8.99 21.48 -8.43
C GLU A 400 -8.64 22.13 -7.10
N PHE A 401 -7.58 22.94 -7.13
CA PHE A 401 -7.18 23.75 -5.99
C PHE A 401 -7.67 25.18 -6.11
N ILE A 402 -7.97 25.80 -4.97
CA ILE A 402 -8.18 27.24 -4.85
C ILE A 402 -7.18 27.83 -3.86
N SER A 403 -6.92 29.13 -3.92
CA SER A 403 -6.20 29.81 -2.85
C SER A 403 -7.18 30.25 -1.77
N GLY A 404 -6.85 29.98 -0.51
CA GLY A 404 -7.75 30.28 0.61
C GLY A 404 -7.10 30.05 1.98
N SER A 405 -7.94 29.74 2.95
CA SER A 405 -7.62 29.47 4.35
C SER A 405 -8.02 28.04 4.73
N ASP A 406 -7.60 27.60 5.91
CA ASP A 406 -8.06 26.32 6.47
C ASP A 406 -9.58 26.31 6.73
N GLU A 407 -10.20 27.48 6.97
CA GLU A 407 -11.67 27.60 7.12
C GLU A 407 -12.38 27.32 5.79
N ASP A 408 -11.86 27.83 4.67
CA ASP A 408 -12.41 27.55 3.33
C ASP A 408 -12.40 26.04 3.03
N TYR A 409 -11.37 25.31 3.48
CA TYR A 409 -11.32 23.84 3.32
C TYR A 409 -12.43 23.13 4.10
N LEU A 410 -12.69 23.56 5.33
CA LEU A 410 -13.75 22.98 6.17
C LEU A 410 -15.13 23.23 5.56
N GLU A 411 -15.34 24.37 4.90
CA GLU A 411 -16.57 24.66 4.16
C GLU A 411 -16.71 23.84 2.88
N MET A 412 -15.60 23.50 2.21
CA MET A 412 -15.59 22.69 0.98
C MET A 412 -15.79 21.18 1.22
N THR A 413 -15.62 20.69 2.45
CA THR A 413 -15.54 19.25 2.72
C THR A 413 -16.71 18.77 3.58
N ASP A 414 -17.46 17.79 3.06
CA ASP A 414 -18.39 16.97 3.84
C ASP A 414 -17.85 15.53 3.90
N PRO A 415 -17.14 15.13 4.98
CA PRO A 415 -16.53 13.80 5.08
C PRO A 415 -17.55 12.66 5.01
N GLU A 416 -18.77 12.85 5.50
CA GLU A 416 -19.81 11.82 5.48
C GLU A 416 -20.34 11.62 4.05
N ALA A 417 -20.63 12.72 3.34
CA ALA A 417 -21.07 12.65 1.95
C ALA A 417 -19.97 12.08 1.04
N LEU A 418 -18.71 12.47 1.24
CA LEU A 418 -17.57 11.94 0.51
C LEU A 418 -17.38 10.44 0.77
N HIS A 419 -17.50 10.00 2.02
CA HIS A 419 -17.42 8.60 2.37
C HIS A 419 -18.56 7.77 1.73
N ALA A 420 -19.79 8.29 1.74
CA ALA A 420 -20.93 7.64 1.10
C ALA A 420 -20.72 7.53 -0.42
N ARG A 421 -20.25 8.61 -1.06
CA ARG A 421 -19.94 8.64 -2.49
C ARG A 421 -18.80 7.67 -2.85
N ALA A 422 -17.75 7.62 -2.03
CA ALA A 422 -16.64 6.68 -2.19
C ALA A 422 -17.10 5.22 -2.13
N ARG A 423 -17.92 4.86 -1.15
CA ARG A 423 -18.48 3.49 -1.07
C ARG A 423 -19.35 3.14 -2.28
N LEU A 424 -20.11 4.09 -2.79
CA LEU A 424 -20.97 3.87 -3.96
C LEU A 424 -20.14 3.68 -5.24
N MET A 425 -19.13 4.53 -5.44
CA MET A 425 -18.34 4.56 -6.68
C MET A 425 -17.17 3.57 -6.67
N ARG A 426 -16.65 3.23 -5.48
CA ARG A 426 -15.51 2.32 -5.26
C ARG A 426 -15.88 1.31 -4.16
N PRO A 427 -16.88 0.44 -4.40
CA PRO A 427 -17.32 -0.53 -3.39
C PRO A 427 -16.22 -1.50 -2.96
N HIS A 428 -15.22 -1.71 -3.82
CA HIS A 428 -14.06 -2.54 -3.54
C HIS A 428 -12.88 -1.79 -2.91
N SER A 429 -12.99 -0.50 -2.61
CA SER A 429 -11.93 0.20 -1.87
C SER A 429 -12.05 -0.15 -0.38
N PRO A 430 -10.97 -0.62 0.29
CA PRO A 430 -11.00 -0.79 1.74
C PRO A 430 -10.88 0.56 2.46
N HIS A 431 -10.61 1.63 1.73
CA HIS A 431 -10.35 2.96 2.27
C HIS A 431 -11.62 3.80 2.28
N GLY A 432 -11.82 4.48 3.41
CA GLY A 432 -13.03 5.24 3.69
C GLY A 432 -13.04 6.62 3.05
N TYR A 433 -12.85 7.67 3.85
CA TYR A 433 -12.59 9.03 3.39
C TYR A 433 -11.07 9.23 3.29
N TRP A 434 -10.58 9.91 2.26
CA TRP A 434 -9.17 10.25 2.14
C TRP A 434 -8.98 11.76 1.93
N GLY A 435 -8.26 12.36 2.87
CA GLY A 435 -7.73 13.71 2.77
C GLY A 435 -6.40 13.81 3.51
N ALA A 436 -5.62 14.82 3.16
CA ALA A 436 -4.30 15.08 3.72
C ALA A 436 -4.01 16.58 3.75
N SER A 437 -3.01 16.94 4.55
CA SER A 437 -2.46 18.29 4.57
C SER A 437 -0.95 18.17 4.48
N ASP A 438 -0.36 18.84 3.50
CA ASP A 438 1.05 18.74 3.16
C ASP A 438 1.68 20.13 3.06
N ALA A 439 2.87 20.30 3.62
CA ALA A 439 3.64 21.52 3.43
C ALA A 439 4.14 21.61 1.99
N LEU A 440 3.87 22.74 1.32
CA LEU A 440 4.40 23.04 -0.01
C LEU A 440 5.86 23.46 0.11
N ARG A 441 6.74 22.49 -0.04
CA ARG A 441 8.18 22.70 -0.05
C ARG A 441 8.63 23.20 -1.41
N PHE A 442 8.27 24.44 -1.76
CA PHE A 442 8.67 25.05 -3.03
C PHE A 442 10.18 25.09 -3.23
N HIS A 443 10.97 25.00 -2.16
CA HIS A 443 12.43 24.94 -2.20
C HIS A 443 13.00 23.55 -2.50
N ASN A 444 12.18 22.50 -2.54
CA ASN A 444 12.64 21.18 -2.93
C ASN A 444 13.07 21.19 -4.40
N SER A 445 14.12 20.44 -4.72
CA SER A 445 14.55 20.26 -6.11
C SER A 445 13.47 19.50 -6.88
N HIS A 446 12.97 18.40 -6.33
CA HIS A 446 12.08 17.48 -7.05
C HIS A 446 10.74 17.31 -6.33
N PRO A 447 9.93 18.38 -6.20
CA PRO A 447 8.68 18.33 -5.44
C PRO A 447 7.71 17.25 -5.92
N ALA A 448 7.54 17.04 -7.23
CA ALA A 448 6.63 16.02 -7.74
C ALA A 448 7.19 14.60 -7.50
N THR A 449 8.49 14.39 -7.77
CA THR A 449 9.16 13.10 -7.48
C THR A 449 9.08 12.73 -6.00
N GLU A 450 9.33 13.67 -5.09
CA GLU A 450 9.24 13.43 -3.64
C GLU A 450 7.81 13.09 -3.22
N LEU A 451 6.82 13.79 -3.76
CA LEU A 451 5.41 13.54 -3.46
C LEU A 451 4.99 12.13 -3.90
N VAL A 452 5.32 11.73 -5.14
CA VAL A 452 5.09 10.37 -5.66
C VAL A 452 5.75 9.32 -4.76
N ARG A 453 7.01 9.55 -4.36
CA ARG A 453 7.74 8.62 -3.50
C ARG A 453 7.07 8.48 -2.12
N ASN A 454 6.67 9.60 -1.52
CA ASN A 454 6.01 9.62 -0.23
C ASN A 454 4.65 8.90 -0.28
N TRP A 455 3.87 9.10 -1.35
CA TRP A 455 2.61 8.39 -1.56
C TRP A 455 2.82 6.88 -1.71
N LEU A 456 3.78 6.44 -2.54
CA LEU A 456 4.13 5.02 -2.68
C LEU A 456 4.54 4.40 -1.34
N LEU A 457 5.42 5.07 -0.58
CA LEU A 457 5.88 4.56 0.71
C LEU A 457 4.76 4.54 1.77
N SER A 458 3.85 5.52 1.73
CA SER A 458 2.68 5.53 2.63
C SER A 458 1.74 4.37 2.29
N ASP A 459 1.43 4.16 1.02
CA ASP A 459 0.48 3.13 0.61
C ASP A 459 1.02 1.72 0.85
N LEU A 460 2.31 1.51 0.62
CA LEU A 460 2.96 0.26 0.95
C LEU A 460 2.98 -0.01 2.45
N ARG A 461 3.07 1.03 3.29
CA ARG A 461 2.94 0.89 4.74
C ARG A 461 1.54 0.45 5.13
N ASP A 462 0.52 1.13 4.61
CA ASP A 462 -0.87 0.83 4.89
C ASP A 462 -1.27 -0.56 4.37
N ALA A 463 -0.65 -1.02 3.29
CA ALA A 463 -0.79 -2.36 2.73
C ALA A 463 -0.06 -3.46 3.54
N GLY A 464 0.67 -3.11 4.60
CA GLY A 464 1.48 -4.05 5.38
C GLY A 464 2.77 -4.49 4.68
N CYS A 465 3.18 -3.81 3.61
CA CYS A 465 4.41 -4.04 2.86
C CYS A 465 5.59 -3.19 3.35
N THR A 466 5.42 -2.36 4.38
CA THR A 466 6.55 -1.75 5.10
C THR A 466 6.24 -1.70 6.60
N PRO A 467 7.22 -1.99 7.48
CA PRO A 467 7.06 -1.84 8.92
C PRO A 467 6.93 -0.38 9.36
#